data_AF-A0A946MJV3-F1
#
_entry.id   AF-A0A946MJV3-F1
#
_cell.length_a   1.000
_cell.length_b   1.000
_cell.length_c   1.000
_cell.angle_alpha   90.00
_cell.angle_beta   90.00
_cell.angle_gamma   90.00
#
_symmetry.space_group_name_H-M   'P 1'
#
loop_
_entity.id
_entity.type
_entity.pdbx_description
1 polymer ?
#
loop_
_entity_poly.entity_id
_entity_poly.type
_entity_poly.pdbx_seq_one_letter_code
_entity_poly.pdbx_strand_id
1 'polypeptide(L)' 'CRAALLNKKKRDEANWCARNVQYLELTVEPTFEKDFMEAMQMPHMVDKFPHLEGVVPDHVLNQGPKGPVKPELKN' A
#
# COMPACT_ATOMS: atom_id res chain seq x y z
N CYS A 1 -17.64 -2.08 -17.89
CA CYS A 1 -18.26 -3.21 -18.64
C CYS A 1 -18.06 -3.19 -20.17
N ARG A 2 -17.52 -2.12 -20.79
CA ARG A 2 -17.35 -2.02 -22.26
C ARG A 2 -16.54 -3.16 -22.88
N ALA A 3 -15.43 -3.58 -22.25
CA ALA A 3 -14.57 -4.65 -22.76
C ALA A 3 -15.30 -6.01 -22.87
N ALA A 4 -16.00 -6.45 -21.82
CA ALA A 4 -16.75 -7.71 -21.81
C ALA A 4 -18.04 -7.66 -22.69
N LEU A 5 -18.56 -6.46 -22.96
CA LEU A 5 -19.68 -6.27 -23.88
C LEU A 5 -19.24 -6.48 -25.35
N LEU A 6 -18.15 -5.82 -25.75
CA LEU A 6 -17.69 -5.79 -27.15
C LEU A 6 -16.78 -6.96 -27.54
N ASN A 7 -16.28 -7.75 -26.57
CA ASN A 7 -15.38 -8.87 -26.83
C ASN A 7 -15.77 -10.11 -26.01
N LYS A 8 -16.16 -11.18 -26.71
CA LYS A 8 -16.56 -12.46 -26.10
C LYS A 8 -15.42 -13.11 -25.30
N LYS A 9 -14.18 -13.07 -25.79
CA LYS A 9 -13.03 -13.63 -25.05
C LYS A 9 -12.82 -12.92 -23.72
N LYS A 10 -12.97 -11.59 -23.69
CA LYS A 10 -12.88 -10.81 -22.44
C LYS A 10 -14.02 -11.09 -21.47
N ARG A 11 -15.18 -11.53 -21.98
CA ARG A 11 -16.28 -12.01 -21.14
C ARG A 11 -15.92 -13.34 -20.48
N ASP A 12 -15.37 -14.28 -21.24
CA ASP A 12 -14.95 -15.58 -20.72
C ASP A 12 -13.83 -15.43 -19.67
N GLU A 13 -12.87 -14.53 -19.92
CA GLU A 13 -11.81 -14.16 -18.96
C GLU A 13 -12.40 -13.60 -17.66
N ALA A 14 -13.31 -12.62 -17.74
CA ALA A 14 -13.96 -12.08 -16.55
C ALA A 14 -14.75 -13.15 -15.77
N ASN A 15 -15.42 -14.06 -16.48
CA ASN A 15 -16.16 -15.17 -15.91
C ASN A 15 -15.24 -16.18 -15.20
N TRP A 16 -14.03 -16.39 -15.73
CA TRP A 16 -12.99 -17.17 -15.08
C TRP A 16 -12.44 -16.44 -13.84
N CYS A 17 -12.02 -15.18 -13.96
CA CYS A 17 -11.49 -14.39 -12.84
C CYS A 17 -12.45 -14.36 -11.65
N ALA A 18 -13.75 -14.12 -11.89
CA ALA A 18 -14.75 -14.05 -10.84
C ALA A 18 -14.92 -15.38 -10.06
N ARG A 19 -14.61 -16.52 -10.68
CA ARG A 19 -14.65 -17.84 -10.01
C ARG A 19 -13.35 -18.22 -9.31
N ASN A 20 -12.26 -17.53 -9.62
CA ASN A 20 -10.93 -17.85 -9.09
C ASN A 20 -10.41 -16.80 -8.10
N VAL A 21 -11.15 -15.71 -7.87
CA VAL A 21 -10.81 -14.73 -6.84
C VAL A 21 -10.97 -15.37 -5.46
N GLN A 22 -9.97 -15.19 -4.61
CA GLN A 22 -10.00 -15.62 -3.22
C GLN A 22 -10.39 -14.43 -2.36
N TYR A 23 -11.44 -14.59 -1.57
CA TYR A 23 -11.81 -13.59 -0.57
C TYR A 23 -10.91 -13.75 0.65
N LEU A 24 -10.29 -12.65 1.07
CA LEU A 24 -9.52 -12.55 2.29
C LEU A 24 -10.30 -11.68 3.27
N GLU A 25 -10.67 -12.25 4.42
CA GLU A 25 -11.36 -11.52 5.48
C GLU A 25 -10.33 -10.85 6.39
N LEU A 26 -10.10 -9.55 6.15
CA LEU A 26 -9.06 -8.80 6.86
C LEU A 26 -9.31 -8.68 8.38
N THR A 27 -10.55 -8.79 8.84
CA THR A 27 -10.90 -8.68 10.26
C THR A 27 -10.38 -9.85 11.10
N VAL A 28 -10.10 -10.99 10.49
CA VAL A 28 -9.53 -12.18 11.16
C VAL A 28 -8.06 -12.39 10.84
N GLU A 29 -7.47 -11.55 9.97
CA GLU A 29 -6.07 -11.66 9.59
C GLU A 29 -5.19 -11.24 10.79
N PRO A 30 -4.36 -12.14 11.34
CA PRO A 30 -3.66 -11.89 12.60
C PRO A 30 -2.73 -10.67 12.61
N THR A 31 -2.19 -10.30 11.44
CA THR A 31 -1.25 -9.17 11.33
C THR A 31 -1.89 -7.87 10.89
N PHE A 32 -3.17 -7.87 10.51
CA PHE A 32 -3.81 -6.72 9.86
C PHE A 32 -3.69 -5.43 10.67
N GLU A 33 -3.96 -5.48 11.97
CA GLU A 33 -3.86 -4.30 12.84
C GLU A 33 -2.44 -3.73 12.84
N LYS A 34 -1.43 -4.60 12.92
CA LYS A 34 -0.02 -4.21 12.91
C LYS A 34 0.36 -3.61 11.56
N ASP A 35 0.06 -4.30 10.47
CA ASP A 35 0.41 -3.86 9.11
C ASP A 35 -0.29 -2.52 8.78
N PHE A 36 -1.54 -2.35 9.22
CA PHE A 36 -2.28 -1.11 9.10
C PHE A 36 -1.62 0.03 9.89
N MET A 37 -1.24 -0.20 11.15
CA MET A 37 -0.55 0.81 11.96
C MET A 37 0.80 1.22 11.36
N GLU A 38 1.57 0.28 10.83
CA GLU A 38 2.84 0.57 10.18
C GLU A 38 2.66 1.40 8.89
N ALA A 39 1.59 1.14 8.13
CA ALA A 39 1.25 1.85 6.91
C ALA A 39 0.66 3.26 7.13
N MET A 40 0.19 3.58 8.35
CA MET A 40 -0.34 4.91 8.68
C MET A 40 0.75 6.00 8.73
N GLN A 41 2.01 5.61 8.92
CA GLN A 41 3.14 6.53 8.93
C GLN A 41 3.62 6.79 7.49
N MET A 42 4.00 8.04 7.18
CA MET A 42 4.42 8.42 5.82
C MET A 42 5.95 8.41 5.69
N PRO A 43 6.56 7.66 4.75
CA PRO A 43 5.92 6.78 3.77
C PRO A 43 5.51 5.40 4.31
N HIS A 44 6.19 4.93 5.37
CA HIS A 44 5.87 3.75 6.16
C HIS A 44 6.69 3.78 7.46
N MET A 45 6.30 3.02 8.48
CA MET A 45 7.03 2.93 9.77
C MET A 45 8.33 2.10 9.68
N VAL A 46 8.42 1.16 8.75
CA VAL A 46 9.53 0.18 8.68
C VAL A 46 10.06 0.02 7.25
N ASP A 47 9.17 -0.24 6.30
CA ASP A 47 9.52 -0.38 4.89
C ASP A 47 10.25 0.83 4.30
N LYS A 48 11.21 0.53 3.41
CA LYS A 48 12.02 1.52 2.71
C LYS A 48 11.39 1.89 1.38
N PHE A 49 11.48 3.18 1.03
CA PHE A 49 10.98 3.73 -0.24
C PHE A 49 12.12 4.43 -1.00
N PRO A 50 13.07 3.69 -1.61
CA PRO A 50 14.25 4.28 -2.25
C PRO A 50 13.91 5.25 -3.38
N HIS A 51 12.78 5.03 -4.06
CA HIS A 51 12.31 5.89 -5.15
C HIS A 51 11.84 7.27 -4.68
N LEU A 52 11.74 7.51 -3.36
CA LEU A 52 11.39 8.82 -2.78
C LEU A 52 12.62 9.64 -2.38
N GLU A 53 13.83 9.06 -2.45
CA GLU A 53 15.07 9.77 -2.20
C GLU A 53 15.21 10.95 -3.19
N GLY A 54 15.41 12.16 -2.67
CA GLY A 54 15.46 13.39 -3.46
C GLY A 54 14.11 13.93 -3.94
N VAL A 55 13.01 13.20 -3.72
CA VAL A 55 11.63 13.66 -3.98
C VAL A 55 11.03 14.30 -2.72
N VAL A 56 11.30 13.72 -1.56
CA VAL A 56 10.83 14.21 -0.25
C VAL A 56 12.01 14.55 0.65
N PRO A 57 11.81 15.36 1.71
CA PRO A 57 12.86 15.64 2.68
C PRO A 57 13.35 14.37 3.39
N ASP A 58 14.66 14.27 3.63
CA ASP A 58 15.29 13.07 4.22
C ASP A 58 14.72 12.68 5.59
N HIS A 59 14.30 13.66 6.40
CA HIS A 59 13.69 13.41 7.71
C HIS A 59 12.31 12.72 7.64
N VAL A 60 11.72 12.66 6.45
CA VAL A 60 10.49 11.92 6.18
C VAL A 60 10.79 10.46 5.83
N LEU A 61 12.01 10.11 5.44
CA LEU A 61 12.37 8.75 5.03
C LEU A 61 12.86 7.90 6.21
N ASN A 62 12.62 6.59 6.15
CA ASN A 62 13.13 5.59 7.09
C ASN A 62 12.89 5.95 8.56
N GLN A 63 11.74 6.56 8.85
CA GLN A 63 11.38 6.97 10.19
C GLN A 63 11.09 5.71 11.02
N GLY A 64 11.65 5.62 12.23
CA GLY A 64 11.32 4.52 13.14
C GLY A 64 9.93 4.67 13.80
N PRO A 65 9.62 3.85 14.82
CA PRO A 65 8.31 3.84 15.51
C PRO A 65 7.90 5.16 16.18
N LYS A 66 8.81 6.13 16.27
CA LYS A 66 8.58 7.43 16.91
C LYS A 66 8.09 8.51 15.93
N GLY A 67 7.89 8.18 14.65
CA GLY A 67 7.43 9.13 13.64
C GLY A 67 8.54 10.03 13.07
N PRO A 68 8.17 11.04 12.25
CA PRO A 68 9.13 11.96 11.65
C PRO A 68 9.71 12.88 12.72
N VAL A 69 11.04 12.88 12.84
CA VAL A 69 11.74 13.86 13.68
C VAL A 69 12.00 15.08 12.82
N LYS A 70 11.30 16.18 13.12
CA LYS A 70 11.60 17.46 12.46
C LYS A 70 13.04 17.85 12.77
N PRO A 71 13.85 18.23 11.77
CA PRO A 71 15.17 18.77 12.04
C PRO A 71 15.01 20.03 12.90
N GLU A 72 15.87 20.18 13.92
CA GLU A 72 15.89 21.40 14.75
C GLU A 72 16.09 22.60 13.82
N LEU A 73 15.22 23.61 13.97
CA LEU A 73 15.35 24.89 13.27
C LEU A 73 16.67 25.52 13.72
N LYS A 74 17.70 25.42 12.88
CA LYS A 74 18.91 26.21 13.05
C LYS A 74 18.53 27.67 12.86
N ASN A 75 18.47 28.40 13.97
CA ASN A 75 18.41 29.87 13.97
C ASN A 75 19.62 30.46 13.25
#